data_AF-A0A931CR75-F1
#
_entry.id   AF-A0A931CR75-F1
#
_cell.length_a   1.000
_cell.length_b   1.000
_cell.length_c   1.000
_cell.angle_alpha   90.00
_cell.angle_beta   90.00
_cell.angle_gamma   90.00
#
_symmetry.space_group_name_H-M   'P 1'
#
loop_
_entity.id
_entity.type
_entity.pdbx_description
1 polymer ?
#
loop_
_entity_poly.entity_id
_entity_poly.type
_entity_poly.pdbx_seq_one_letter_code
_entity_poly.pdbx_strand_id
1 'polypeptide(L)'
;MRPASELPKLFNTRAFTLGQGTAADLTLRRLLGADLIRPTRGVRLHSSLAAELLERAVAYQLAVPDGAISHITAAVVWGFWLPLESDVVRGRKAVVTPERTWCDLAAMARPDRT
;
A
#
# COMPACT_ATOMS: atom_id res chain seq x y z
N MET A 1 -9.64 -33.08 -5.09
CA MET A 1 -9.34 -31.93 -4.19
C MET A 1 -10.65 -31.22 -3.84
N ARG A 2 -10.94 -30.97 -2.56
CA ARG A 2 -12.10 -30.16 -2.16
C ARG A 2 -11.88 -28.73 -2.65
N PRO A 3 -12.84 -28.07 -3.34
CA PRO A 3 -12.67 -26.68 -3.76
C PRO A 3 -12.39 -25.78 -2.54
N ALA A 4 -11.60 -24.72 -2.72
CA ALA A 4 -11.39 -23.74 -1.66
C ALA A 4 -12.74 -23.15 -1.26
N SER A 5 -12.98 -22.99 0.05
CA SER A 5 -14.20 -22.33 0.54
C SER A 5 -14.34 -20.98 -0.16
N GLU A 6 -15.56 -20.51 -0.42
CA GLU A 6 -15.73 -19.16 -0.97
C GLU A 6 -15.14 -18.12 -0.01
N LEU A 7 -14.56 -17.06 -0.58
CA LEU A 7 -14.06 -15.95 0.20
C LEU A 7 -15.25 -15.06 0.60
N PRO A 8 -15.49 -14.81 1.90
CA PRO A 8 -16.55 -13.92 2.35
C PRO A 8 -16.49 -12.57 1.65
N LYS A 9 -17.66 -12.00 1.33
CA LYS A 9 -17.76 -10.75 0.55
C LYS A 9 -16.90 -9.61 1.10
N LEU A 10 -16.77 -9.50 2.42
CA LEU A 10 -15.98 -8.46 3.08
C LEU A 10 -14.49 -8.50 2.70
N PHE A 11 -13.97 -9.67 2.34
CA PHE A 11 -12.57 -9.87 1.94
C PHE A 11 -12.37 -9.81 0.42
N ASN A 12 -13.46 -9.73 -0.35
CA ASN A 12 -13.42 -9.48 -1.80
C ASN A 12 -13.31 -7.98 -2.13
N THR A 13 -13.61 -7.11 -1.17
CA THR A 13 -13.70 -5.66 -1.39
C THR A 13 -12.61 -4.87 -0.69
N ARG A 14 -11.76 -5.51 0.14
CA ARG A 14 -10.66 -4.81 0.80
C ARG A 14 -9.50 -5.71 1.22
N ALA A 15 -8.35 -5.11 1.45
CA ALA A 15 -7.23 -5.78 2.11
C ALA A 15 -7.58 -6.21 3.55
N PHE A 16 -6.98 -7.32 4.01
CA PHE A 16 -7.18 -7.86 5.35
C PHE A 16 -5.95 -8.59 5.88
N THR A 17 -5.83 -8.69 7.21
CA THR A 17 -4.76 -9.45 7.85
C THR A 17 -5.10 -10.93 7.95
N LEU A 18 -4.09 -11.79 8.06
CA LEU A 18 -4.29 -13.21 8.37
C LEU A 18 -5.08 -13.39 9.68
N GLY A 19 -4.86 -12.52 10.67
CA GLY A 19 -5.61 -12.53 11.93
C GLY A 19 -7.10 -12.26 11.73
N GLN A 20 -7.46 -11.26 10.91
CA GLN A 20 -8.85 -10.99 10.54
C GLN A 20 -9.48 -12.17 9.78
N GLY A 21 -8.73 -12.80 8.88
CA GLY A 21 -9.20 -13.97 8.16
C GLY A 21 -9.43 -15.18 9.07
N THR A 22 -8.49 -15.48 9.97
CA THR A 22 -8.64 -16.57 10.95
C THR A 22 -9.79 -16.29 11.91
N ALA A 23 -9.98 -15.05 12.36
CA ALA A 23 -11.11 -14.65 13.20
C ALA A 23 -12.47 -14.75 12.48
N ALA A 24 -12.46 -14.83 11.15
CA ALA A 24 -13.63 -15.07 10.31
C ALA A 24 -13.70 -16.53 9.80
N ASP A 25 -13.06 -17.46 10.52
CA ASP A 25 -13.05 -18.91 10.25
C ASP A 25 -12.47 -19.31 8.89
N LEU A 26 -11.61 -18.48 8.29
CA LEU A 26 -10.90 -18.85 7.07
C LEU A 26 -9.80 -19.87 7.37
N THR A 27 -9.92 -21.03 6.76
CA THR A 27 -8.85 -22.05 6.80
C THR A 27 -7.55 -21.53 6.17
N LEU A 28 -6.41 -22.07 6.61
CA LEU A 28 -5.10 -21.76 6.01
C LEU A 28 -5.09 -21.97 4.49
N ARG A 29 -5.72 -23.06 4.00
CA ARG A 29 -5.84 -23.34 2.57
C ARG A 29 -6.54 -22.21 1.80
N ARG A 30 -7.56 -21.59 2.40
CA ARG A 30 -8.27 -20.44 1.82
C ARG A 30 -7.41 -19.17 1.83
N LEU A 31 -6.68 -18.93 2.92
CA LEU A 31 -5.75 -17.79 3.08
C LEU A 31 -4.53 -17.87 2.13
N LEU A 32 -4.33 -19.02 1.51
CA LEU A 32 -3.30 -19.31 0.51
C LEU A 32 -3.89 -19.48 -0.90
N GLY A 33 -5.16 -19.11 -1.11
CA GLY A 33 -5.82 -19.20 -2.41
C GLY A 33 -5.11 -18.38 -3.49
N ALA A 34 -5.15 -18.87 -4.73
CA ALA A 34 -4.48 -18.25 -5.89
C ALA A 34 -5.13 -16.92 -6.33
N ASP A 35 -6.36 -16.67 -5.90
CA ASP A 35 -7.09 -15.42 -6.03
C ASP A 35 -6.63 -14.34 -5.04
N LEU A 36 -5.77 -14.68 -4.08
CA LEU A 36 -5.20 -13.73 -3.12
C LEU A 36 -3.74 -13.44 -3.44
N ILE A 37 -3.41 -12.16 -3.51
CA ILE A 37 -2.03 -11.69 -3.53
C ILE A 37 -1.53 -11.35 -2.12
N ARG A 38 -0.22 -11.15 -2.01
CA ARG A 38 0.46 -10.79 -0.76
C ARG A 38 1.17 -9.45 -0.91
N PRO A 39 0.50 -8.31 -0.65
CA PRO A 39 1.14 -6.99 -0.75
C PRO A 39 2.30 -6.86 0.24
N THR A 40 2.15 -7.43 1.43
CA THR A 40 3.17 -7.47 2.48
C THR A 40 2.92 -8.66 3.42
N ARG A 41 3.86 -8.92 4.33
CA ARG A 41 3.81 -10.04 5.28
C ARG A 41 2.53 -9.96 6.13
N GLY A 42 1.80 -11.06 6.20
CA GLY A 42 0.59 -11.17 7.03
C GLY A 42 -0.65 -10.47 6.48
N VAL A 43 -0.57 -9.85 5.30
CA VAL A 43 -1.71 -9.17 4.64
C VAL A 43 -2.09 -9.92 3.37
N ARG A 44 -3.39 -9.94 3.08
CA ARG A 44 -3.97 -10.50 1.86
C ARG A 44 -4.84 -9.46 1.19
N LEU A 45 -4.86 -9.53 -0.13
CA LEU A 45 -5.70 -8.70 -0.99
C LEU A 45 -6.19 -9.57 -2.14
N HIS A 46 -7.46 -9.47 -2.48
CA HIS A 46 -8.00 -10.17 -3.64
C HIS A 46 -7.35 -9.63 -4.92
N SER A 47 -6.99 -10.51 -5.85
CA SER A 47 -6.21 -10.18 -7.04
C SER A 47 -6.91 -9.15 -7.94
N SER A 48 -8.25 -9.12 -7.94
CA SER A 48 -9.03 -8.11 -8.68
C SER A 48 -8.79 -6.68 -8.20
N LEU A 49 -8.35 -6.49 -6.94
CA LEU A 49 -8.10 -5.18 -6.34
C LEU A 49 -6.63 -4.76 -6.41
N ALA A 50 -5.75 -5.61 -6.95
CA ALA A 50 -4.30 -5.37 -6.94
C ALA A 50 -3.89 -4.07 -7.63
N ALA A 51 -4.64 -3.66 -8.66
CA ALA A 51 -4.40 -2.43 -9.41
C ALA A 51 -4.90 -1.16 -8.70
N GLU A 52 -5.77 -1.28 -7.70
CA GLU A 52 -6.38 -0.15 -7.02
C GLU A 52 -5.42 0.48 -6.00
N LEU A 53 -5.14 1.78 -6.16
CA LEU A 53 -4.18 2.47 -5.29
C LEU A 53 -4.65 2.50 -3.83
N LEU A 54 -5.94 2.76 -3.60
CA LEU A 54 -6.53 2.80 -2.27
C LEU A 54 -6.34 1.47 -1.54
N GLU A 55 -6.63 0.34 -2.20
CA GLU A 55 -6.52 -0.97 -1.56
C GLU A 55 -5.09 -1.39 -1.27
N ARG A 56 -4.13 -0.99 -2.12
CA ARG A 56 -2.71 -1.13 -1.78
C ARG A 56 -2.35 -0.28 -0.56
N ALA A 57 -2.81 0.97 -0.50
CA ALA A 57 -2.56 1.87 0.62
C ALA A 57 -3.13 1.29 1.94
N VAL A 58 -4.36 0.76 1.92
CA VAL A 58 -4.97 0.04 3.06
C VAL A 58 -4.13 -1.17 3.45
N ALA A 59 -3.67 -1.98 2.48
CA ALA A 59 -2.83 -3.14 2.75
C ALA A 59 -1.52 -2.76 3.48
N TYR A 60 -0.89 -1.64 3.12
CA TYR A 60 0.29 -1.14 3.81
C TYR A 60 -0.03 -0.56 5.19
N GLN A 61 -1.14 0.16 5.34
CA GLN A 61 -1.60 0.68 6.64
C GLN A 61 -1.85 -0.46 7.64
N LEU A 62 -2.40 -1.59 7.20
CA LEU A 62 -2.59 -2.78 8.05
C LEU A 62 -1.26 -3.38 8.55
N ALA A 63 -0.17 -3.22 7.80
CA ALA A 63 1.14 -3.72 8.18
C ALA A 63 1.93 -2.75 9.07
N VAL A 64 1.62 -1.45 8.97
CA VAL A 64 2.24 -0.39 9.77
C VAL A 64 1.13 0.49 10.36
N PRO A 65 0.46 0.05 11.45
CA PRO A 65 -0.72 0.73 11.99
C PRO A 65 -0.47 2.19 12.40
N ASP A 66 0.71 2.48 12.92
CA ASP A 66 1.13 3.83 13.34
C ASP A 66 1.76 4.65 12.20
N GLY A 67 1.84 4.07 11.00
CA GLY A 67 2.34 4.74 9.81
C GLY A 67 1.27 5.63 9.17
N ALA A 68 1.70 6.51 8.27
CA ALA A 68 0.80 7.31 7.44
C ALA A 68 1.17 7.20 5.97
N ILE A 69 0.15 7.00 5.12
CA ILE A 69 0.29 7.16 3.68
C ILE A 69 0.41 8.66 3.38
N SER A 70 1.45 9.05 2.66
CA SER A 70 1.82 10.46 2.50
C SER A 70 2.07 10.86 1.04
N HIS A 71 2.30 12.17 0.82
CA HIS A 71 2.68 12.76 -0.47
C HIS A 71 1.69 12.45 -1.60
N ILE A 72 2.21 12.12 -2.78
CA ILE A 72 1.44 11.87 -4.01
C ILE A 72 0.41 10.77 -3.79
N THR A 73 0.75 9.69 -3.08
CA THR A 73 -0.19 8.60 -2.80
C THR A 73 -1.40 9.09 -2.00
N ALA A 74 -1.18 9.88 -0.94
CA ALA A 74 -2.28 10.45 -0.17
C ALA A 74 -3.11 11.40 -1.04
N ALA A 75 -2.45 12.28 -1.81
CA ALA A 75 -3.14 13.24 -2.66
C ALA A 75 -4.05 12.55 -3.71
N VAL A 76 -3.57 11.49 -4.36
CA VAL A 76 -4.40 10.70 -5.29
C VAL A 76 -5.56 10.03 -4.56
N VAL A 77 -5.33 9.44 -3.39
CA VAL A 77 -6.40 8.81 -2.58
C VAL A 77 -7.47 9.80 -2.16
N TRP A 78 -7.09 11.03 -1.80
CA TRP A 78 -8.01 12.12 -1.45
C TRP A 78 -8.67 12.79 -2.66
N GLY A 79 -8.35 12.37 -3.89
CA GLY A 79 -8.94 12.92 -5.10
C GLY A 79 -8.41 14.31 -5.46
N PHE A 80 -7.24 14.70 -4.95
CA PHE A 80 -6.62 15.94 -5.41
C PHE A 80 -6.22 15.82 -6.88
N TRP A 81 -6.48 16.90 -7.63
CA TRP A 81 -5.89 17.06 -8.94
C TRP A 81 -4.38 17.21 -8.79
N LEU A 82 -3.64 16.33 -9.45
CA LEU A 82 -2.18 16.39 -9.51
C LEU A 82 -1.78 16.67 -10.96
N PRO A 83 -0.80 17.56 -11.19
CA PRO A 83 -0.21 17.69 -12.51
C PRO A 83 0.39 16.34 -12.90
N LEU A 84 0.13 15.88 -14.12
CA LEU A 84 0.80 14.69 -14.65
C LEU A 84 2.31 14.98 -14.68
N GLU A 85 3.17 13.96 -14.60
CA GLU A 85 4.63 14.17 -14.70
C GLU A 85 5.02 14.95 -15.98
N SER A 86 4.20 14.88 -17.03
CA SER A 86 4.33 15.66 -18.26
C SER A 86 4.07 17.17 -18.10
N ASP A 87 3.38 17.58 -17.04
CA ASP A 87 2.87 18.93 -16.83
C ASP A 87 3.78 19.74 -15.89
N VAL A 88 4.79 19.11 -15.28
CA VAL A 88 5.77 19.78 -14.42
C VAL A 88 6.91 20.35 -15.27
N VAL A 89 6.65 21.42 -16.00
CA VAL A 89 7.71 22.26 -16.59
C VAL A 89 7.88 23.51 -15.72
N ARG A 90 8.98 23.58 -14.97
CA ARG A 90 9.35 24.79 -14.20
C ARG A 90 10.73 25.33 -14.64
N GLY A 91 10.78 25.87 -15.86
CA GLY A 91 12.01 26.47 -16.41
C GLY A 91 13.17 25.49 -16.63
N ARG A 92 14.42 25.99 -16.66
CA ARG A 92 15.67 25.22 -16.94
C ARG A 92 16.16 24.29 -15.82
N LYS A 93 15.43 24.13 -14.72
CA LYS A 93 15.88 23.30 -13.58
C LYS A 93 14.87 22.19 -13.30
N ALA A 94 15.29 20.95 -13.53
CA ALA A 94 14.55 19.77 -13.15
C ALA A 94 14.50 19.70 -11.62
N VAL A 95 13.32 19.94 -11.04
CA VAL A 95 13.06 19.67 -9.63
C VAL A 95 12.87 18.17 -9.52
N VAL A 96 13.81 17.50 -8.88
CA VAL A 96 13.72 16.06 -8.58
C VAL A 96 12.79 15.88 -7.39
N THR A 97 11.95 14.87 -7.47
CA THR A 97 10.80 14.53 -6.62
C THR A 97 11.08 14.51 -5.10
N PRO A 98 10.02 14.66 -4.27
CA PRO A 98 10.12 14.71 -2.80
C PRO A 98 10.76 13.47 -2.16
N GLU A 99 10.86 12.34 -2.87
CA GLU A 99 11.56 11.15 -2.38
C GLU A 99 13.05 11.39 -2.07
N ARG A 100 13.71 12.35 -2.75
CA ARG A 100 15.11 12.70 -2.43
C ARG A 100 15.26 13.69 -1.28
N THR A 101 14.27 14.55 -1.06
CA THR A 101 14.32 15.55 0.03
C THR A 101 14.45 14.88 1.39
N TRP A 102 13.82 13.72 1.61
CA TRP A 102 13.98 13.00 2.88
C TRP A 102 15.35 12.32 3.00
N CYS A 103 15.90 11.74 1.94
CA CYS A 103 17.26 11.20 1.99
C CYS A 103 18.30 12.30 2.26
N ASP A 104 18.12 13.47 1.67
CA ASP A 104 19.01 14.62 1.84
C ASP A 104 18.86 15.22 3.25
N LEU A 105 17.65 15.35 3.79
CA LEU A 105 17.42 15.79 5.17
C LEU A 105 17.93 14.78 6.21
N ALA A 106 17.80 13.48 5.95
CA ALA A 106 18.35 12.43 6.83
C ALA A 106 19.89 12.42 6.81
N ALA A 107 20.51 12.80 5.70
CA ALA A 107 21.96 13.01 5.62
C ALA A 107 22.39 14.26 6.41
N MET A 108 21.58 15.32 6.41
CA MET A 108 21.82 16.55 7.19
C MET A 108 21.54 16.39 8.70
N ALA A 109 20.69 15.45 9.10
CA ALA A 109 20.34 15.21 10.50
C ALA A 109 21.32 14.30 11.26
N ARG A 110 22.42 13.87 10.63
CA ARG A 110 23.48 13.18 11.37
C ARG A 110 24.26 14.21 12.19
N PRO A 111 24.31 14.12 13.52
CA PRO A 111 25.18 14.99 14.30
C PRO A 111 26.63 14.70 13.91
N ASP A 112 27.40 15.76 13.71
CA ASP A 112 28.83 15.70 13.44
C ASP A 112 29.47 14.83 14.54
N ARG A 113 30.02 13.68 14.16
CA ARG A 113 30.85 12.88 15.07
C ARG A 113 32.16 13.63 15.25
N THR A 114 32.24 14.43 16.30
CA THR A 114 33.49 14.81 16.97
C THR A 114 34.06 13.65 17.74
#